data_AF-A0A2U1F6T9-F1
#
_entry.id   AF-A0A2U1F6T9-F1
#
_cell.length_a   1.000
_cell.length_b   1.000
_cell.length_c   1.000
_cell.angle_alpha   90.00
_cell.angle_beta   90.00
_cell.angle_gamma   90.00
#
_symmetry.space_group_name_H-M   'P 1'
#
loop_
_entity.id
_entity.type
_entity.pdbx_description
1 polymer ?
#
loop_
_entity_poly.entity_id
_entity_poly.type
_entity_poly.pdbx_seq_one_letter_code
_entity_poly.pdbx_strand_id
1 'polypeptide(L)'
;MKVLIVGAGTGGMCLAHSLRRAGIEAAVHERDRSRTAGLHGYRVGISPNGARALKACLDPELFATLVATTAAPYDTLAMLTERYRTASAPRAPSRRPTPWSARAPTSSPSPPSSVPTGTHGGWSWSPTPTRGPRWACRSAPPTPSRHGHRAR
;
A
#
# COMPACT_ATOMS: atom_id res chain seq x y z
N MET A 1 23.77 -22.97 -8.03
CA MET A 1 23.01 -22.53 -9.22
C MET A 1 23.07 -21.01 -9.27
N LYS A 2 23.36 -20.42 -10.44
CA LYS A 2 23.42 -18.97 -10.63
C LYS A 2 22.42 -18.55 -11.70
N VAL A 3 21.59 -17.55 -11.40
CA VAL A 3 20.56 -17.02 -12.30
C VAL A 3 21.05 -15.71 -12.92
N LEU A 4 20.96 -15.60 -14.24
CA LEU A 4 21.21 -14.36 -14.96
C LEU A 4 19.87 -13.68 -15.25
N ILE A 5 19.75 -12.41 -14.87
CA ILE A 5 18.58 -11.56 -15.11
C ILE A 5 19.00 -10.46 -16.05
N VAL A 6 18.34 -10.36 -17.20
CA VAL A 6 18.58 -9.28 -18.18
C VAL A 6 17.49 -8.23 -18.00
N GLY A 7 17.88 -7.06 -17.49
CA GLY A 7 17.03 -5.91 -17.19
C GLY A 7 16.89 -5.65 -15.68
N ALA A 8 17.29 -4.46 -15.23
CA ALA A 8 17.14 -3.97 -13.86
C ALA A 8 15.87 -3.11 -13.67
N GLY A 9 14.81 -3.39 -14.43
CA GLY A 9 13.49 -2.81 -14.19
C GLY A 9 12.81 -3.36 -12.94
N THR A 10 11.58 -2.90 -12.66
CA THR A 10 10.82 -3.29 -11.46
C THR A 10 10.68 -4.81 -11.30
N GLY A 11 10.42 -5.53 -12.40
CA GLY A 11 10.31 -6.99 -12.38
C GLY A 11 11.64 -7.69 -12.13
N GLY A 12 12.71 -7.28 -12.83
CA GLY A 12 14.03 -7.89 -12.70
C GLY A 12 14.64 -7.69 -11.31
N MET A 13 14.53 -6.49 -10.75
CA MET A 13 14.97 -6.22 -9.38
C MET A 13 14.11 -6.96 -8.34
N CYS A 14 12.79 -7.00 -8.51
CA CYS A 14 11.91 -7.78 -7.63
C CYS A 14 12.31 -9.27 -7.60
N LEU A 15 12.62 -9.85 -8.77
CA LEU A 15 13.10 -11.22 -8.89
C LEU A 15 14.49 -11.41 -8.25
N ALA A 16 15.42 -10.49 -8.50
CA ALA A 16 16.76 -10.56 -7.89
C ALA A 16 16.69 -10.55 -6.35
N HIS A 17 15.82 -9.70 -5.78
CA HIS A 17 15.58 -9.65 -4.34
C HIS A 17 14.99 -10.97 -3.80
N SER A 18 14.01 -11.56 -4.49
CA SER A 18 13.42 -12.83 -4.03
C SER A 18 14.40 -14.00 -4.13
N LEU A 19 15.17 -14.10 -5.21
CA LEU A 19 16.19 -15.13 -5.39
C LEU A 19 17.29 -15.02 -4.34
N ARG A 20 17.78 -13.81 -4.07
CA ARG A 20 18.77 -13.57 -3.02
C ARG A 20 18.25 -14.00 -1.65
N ARG A 21 16.98 -13.73 -1.33
CA ARG A 21 16.35 -14.17 -0.07
C ARG A 21 16.17 -15.69 0.01
N ALA A 22 16.02 -16.35 -1.13
CA ALA A 22 15.99 -17.82 -1.22
C ALA A 22 17.39 -18.46 -1.21
N GLY A 23 18.48 -17.68 -1.04
CA GLY A 23 19.85 -18.19 -1.04
C GLY A 23 20.38 -18.55 -2.43
N ILE A 24 19.74 -18.06 -3.50
CA ILE A 24 20.13 -18.31 -4.88
C ILE A 24 20.96 -17.13 -5.39
N GLU A 25 22.14 -17.41 -5.93
CA GLU A 25 22.99 -16.39 -6.54
C GLU A 25 22.33 -15.84 -7.82
N ALA A 26 22.24 -14.52 -7.91
CA ALA A 26 21.69 -13.82 -9.08
C ALA A 26 22.64 -12.71 -9.54
N ALA A 27 22.79 -12.58 -10.86
CA ALA A 27 23.45 -11.44 -11.49
C ALA A 27 22.45 -10.71 -12.39
N VAL A 28 22.38 -9.38 -12.25
CA VAL A 28 21.49 -8.53 -13.04
C VAL A 28 22.34 -7.73 -14.02
N HIS A 29 21.99 -7.81 -15.31
CA HIS A 29 22.62 -7.06 -16.38
C HIS A 29 21.63 -6.06 -16.95
N GLU A 30 21.93 -4.77 -16.89
CA GLU A 30 21.11 -3.69 -17.44
C GLU A 30 21.91 -2.96 -18.53
N ARG A 31 21.21 -2.55 -19.60
CA ARG A 31 21.77 -1.76 -20.70
C ARG A 31 22.22 -0.40 -20.20
N ASP A 32 21.41 0.23 -19.36
CA ASP A 32 21.59 1.59 -18.90
C ASP A 32 22.68 1.66 -17.80
N ARG A 33 23.68 2.52 -18.01
CA ARG A 33 24.88 2.61 -17.15
C ARG A 33 24.67 3.39 -15.85
N SER A 34 23.60 4.18 -15.76
CA SER A 34 23.29 5.00 -14.59
C SER A 34 21.83 4.86 -14.22
N ARG A 35 21.49 5.06 -12.94
CA ARG A 35 20.10 5.02 -12.46
C ARG A 35 19.23 6.13 -13.06
N THR A 36 19.85 7.19 -13.54
CA THR A 36 19.23 8.35 -14.18
C THR A 36 19.27 8.28 -15.70
N ALA A 37 19.72 7.16 -16.27
CA ALA A 37 19.59 6.91 -17.70
C ALA A 37 18.20 6.33 -17.96
N GLY A 38 17.47 6.93 -18.89
CA GLY A 38 16.11 6.52 -19.24
C GLY A 38 15.10 7.67 -19.19
N LEU A 39 13.84 7.29 -19.34
CA LEU A 39 12.72 8.21 -19.36
C LEU A 39 12.35 8.55 -17.89
N HIS A 40 12.30 9.84 -17.55
CA HIS A 40 11.99 10.34 -16.20
C HIS A 40 10.76 11.24 -16.23
N GLY A 41 10.13 11.46 -15.08
CA GLY A 41 9.01 12.39 -14.95
C GLY A 41 7.61 11.78 -15.05
N TYR A 42 7.49 10.45 -15.10
CA TYR A 42 6.21 9.74 -15.00
C TYR A 42 6.14 8.88 -13.72
N ARG A 43 4.92 8.52 -13.33
CA ARG A 43 4.63 7.58 -12.25
C ARG A 43 4.09 6.28 -12.84
N VAL A 44 4.42 5.16 -12.20
CA VAL A 44 3.93 3.84 -12.59
C VAL A 44 2.83 3.40 -11.62
N GLY A 45 1.67 3.04 -12.16
CA GLY A 45 0.60 2.41 -11.39
C GLY A 45 0.95 0.95 -11.10
N ILE A 46 0.93 0.55 -9.84
CA ILE A 46 1.13 -0.84 -9.41
C ILE A 46 -0.24 -1.43 -9.08
N SER A 47 -0.61 -2.52 -9.76
CA SER A 47 -1.86 -3.22 -9.47
C SER A 47 -1.86 -3.83 -8.06
N PRO A 48 -3.04 -4.14 -7.47
CA PRO A 48 -3.11 -4.80 -6.17
C PRO A 48 -2.32 -6.13 -6.13
N ASN A 49 -2.27 -6.87 -7.24
CA ASN A 49 -1.48 -8.10 -7.34
C ASN A 49 0.01 -7.81 -7.35
N GLY A 50 0.44 -6.77 -8.09
CA GLY A 50 1.83 -6.31 -8.10
C GLY A 50 2.30 -5.86 -6.72
N ALA A 51 1.46 -5.13 -5.98
CA ALA A 51 1.78 -4.69 -4.63
C ALA A 51 1.98 -5.87 -3.66
N ARG A 52 1.13 -6.90 -3.76
CA ARG A 52 1.26 -8.14 -2.96
C ARG A 52 2.54 -8.90 -3.32
N ALA A 53 2.86 -9.03 -4.60
CA ALA A 53 4.08 -9.67 -5.05
C ALA A 53 5.33 -8.94 -4.53
N LEU A 54 5.37 -7.61 -4.65
CA LEU A 54 6.47 -6.79 -4.14
C LEU A 54 6.64 -6.96 -2.62
N LYS A 55 5.54 -6.99 -1.87
CA LYS A 55 5.60 -7.24 -0.41
C LYS A 55 6.18 -8.61 -0.06
N ALA A 56 5.88 -9.64 -0.86
CA ALA A 56 6.39 -10.98 -0.63
C ALA A 56 7.86 -11.13 -1.03
N CYS A 57 8.30 -10.44 -2.08
CA CYS A 57 9.65 -10.58 -2.64
C CYS A 57 10.69 -9.67 -1.96
N LEU A 58 10.34 -8.43 -1.64
CA LEU A 58 11.29 -7.44 -1.13
C LEU A 58 11.58 -7.61 0.37
N ASP A 59 12.76 -7.12 0.79
CA ASP A 59 13.05 -6.94 2.21
C ASP A 59 12.05 -5.94 2.83
N PRO A 60 11.63 -6.11 4.10
CA PRO A 60 10.60 -5.27 4.72
C PRO A 60 10.92 -3.77 4.66
N GLU A 61 12.19 -3.39 4.83
CA GLU A 61 12.65 -2.00 4.77
C GLU A 61 12.55 -1.39 3.36
N LEU A 62 12.85 -2.20 2.33
CA LEU A 62 12.69 -1.78 0.93
C LEU A 62 11.23 -1.63 0.56
N PHE A 63 10.36 -2.53 1.05
CA PHE A 63 8.93 -2.39 0.86
C PHE A 63 8.37 -1.17 1.59
N ALA A 64 8.84 -0.88 2.80
CA ALA A 64 8.47 0.34 3.52
C ALA A 64 8.89 1.60 2.74
N THR A 65 10.09 1.61 2.16
CA THR A 65 10.58 2.68 1.30
C THR A 65 9.71 2.86 0.04
N LEU A 66 9.32 1.75 -0.60
CA LEU A 66 8.39 1.78 -1.73
C LEU A 66 7.07 2.45 -1.33
N VAL A 67 6.48 2.07 -0.20
CA VAL A 67 5.21 2.65 0.28
C VAL A 67 5.38 4.14 0.60
N ALA A 68 6.46 4.52 1.29
CA ALA A 68 6.74 5.90 1.66
C ALA A 68 6.95 6.84 0.45
N THR A 69 7.30 6.30 -0.71
CA THR A 69 7.55 7.06 -1.95
C THR A 69 6.38 7.04 -2.94
N THR A 70 5.26 6.39 -2.57
CA THR A 70 4.03 6.39 -3.38
C THR A 70 3.43 7.78 -3.48
N ALA A 71 2.81 8.08 -4.62
CA ALA A 71 2.08 9.33 -4.79
C ALA A 71 0.84 9.35 -3.89
N ALA A 72 0.40 10.56 -3.52
CA ALA A 72 -0.89 10.74 -2.87
C ALA A 72 -2.01 10.13 -3.74
N PRO A 73 -3.08 9.59 -3.13
CA PRO A 73 -4.23 9.11 -3.88
C PRO A 73 -4.81 10.24 -4.73
N TYR A 74 -5.18 9.93 -5.96
CA TYR A 74 -5.88 10.85 -6.84
C TYR A 74 -7.40 10.71 -6.65
N ASP A 75 -8.14 11.81 -6.68
CA ASP A 75 -9.61 11.79 -6.66
C ASP A 75 -10.19 11.40 -8.03
N THR A 76 -9.47 11.77 -9.09
CA THR A 76 -9.89 11.58 -10.48
C THR A 76 -8.69 11.26 -11.37
N LEU A 77 -8.85 10.29 -12.26
CA LEU A 77 -7.87 9.95 -13.30
C LEU A 77 -8.49 10.21 -14.67
N ALA A 78 -7.86 11.07 -15.47
CA ALA A 78 -8.20 11.23 -16.88
C ALA A 78 -7.18 10.47 -17.73
N MET A 79 -7.66 9.72 -18.72
CA MET A 79 -6.81 9.12 -19.73
C MET A 79 -6.80 10.02 -20.95
N LEU A 80 -5.61 10.44 -21.38
CA LEU A 80 -5.42 11.31 -22.53
C LEU A 80 -4.70 10.55 -23.65
N THR A 81 -4.96 10.94 -24.89
CA THR A 81 -4.16 10.52 -26.05
C THR A 81 -2.87 11.32 -26.14
N GLU A 82 -1.98 10.94 -27.05
CA GLU A 82 -0.72 11.63 -27.35
C GLU A 82 -0.91 13.08 -27.82
N ARG A 83 -2.10 13.41 -28.33
CA ARG A 83 -2.50 14.79 -28.70
C ARG A 83 -3.26 15.51 -27.58
N TYR A 84 -3.15 15.05 -26.34
CA TYR A 84 -3.85 15.59 -25.16
C TYR A 84 -5.38 15.59 -25.30
N ARG A 85 -5.95 14.72 -26.14
CA ARG A 85 -7.41 14.56 -26.24
C ARG A 85 -7.89 13.61 -25.16
N THR A 86 -9.04 13.89 -24.56
CA THR A 86 -9.60 13.00 -23.53
C THR A 86 -10.07 11.69 -24.17
N ALA A 87 -9.42 10.58 -23.81
CA ALA A 87 -9.82 9.23 -24.19
C ALA A 87 -10.81 8.65 -23.17
N SER A 88 -10.59 8.92 -21.88
CA SER A 88 -11.56 8.66 -20.83
C SER A 88 -11.52 9.77 -19.78
N ALA A 89 -12.70 10.28 -19.45
CA ALA A 89 -12.86 11.19 -18.32
C ALA A 89 -13.30 10.36 -17.10
N PRO A 90 -12.87 10.76 -15.88
CA PRO A 90 -13.52 10.27 -14.68
C PRO A 90 -15.01 10.56 -14.81
N ARG A 91 -15.84 9.53 -14.64
CA ARG A 91 -17.30 9.74 -14.63
C ARG A 91 -17.57 10.73 -13.52
N ALA A 92 -18.12 11.91 -13.85
CA ALA A 92 -18.59 12.83 -12.84
C ALA A 92 -19.46 12.02 -11.87
N PRO A 93 -19.23 12.12 -10.54
CA PRO A 93 -20.09 11.42 -9.61
C PRO A 93 -21.53 11.82 -9.94
N SER A 94 -22.43 10.86 -10.08
CA SER A 94 -23.84 11.10 -10.42
C SER A 94 -24.61 11.86 -9.34
N ARG A 95 -23.92 12.49 -8.39
CA ARG A 95 -24.51 13.46 -7.48
C ARG A 95 -24.78 14.73 -8.29
N ARG A 96 -26.08 15.02 -8.49
CA ARG A 96 -26.53 16.41 -8.64
C ARG A 96 -25.72 17.26 -7.65
N PRO A 97 -25.14 18.40 -8.07
CA PRO A 97 -24.61 19.33 -7.11
C PRO A 97 -25.73 19.59 -6.10
N THR A 98 -25.49 19.21 -4.85
CA THR A 98 -26.34 19.73 -3.78
C THR A 98 -26.08 21.23 -3.85
N PRO A 99 -27.10 22.07 -4.09
CA PRO A 99 -26.89 23.49 -4.05
C PRO A 99 -26.29 23.81 -2.68
N TRP A 100 -25.39 24.79 -2.64
CA TRP A 100 -24.69 25.16 -1.41
C TRP A 100 -25.65 25.39 -0.23
N SER A 101 -26.91 25.76 -0.54
CA SER A 101 -28.04 25.94 0.39
C SER A 101 -28.55 24.67 1.08
N ALA A 102 -28.25 23.47 0.57
CA ALA A 102 -28.59 22.20 1.23
C ALA A 102 -27.57 21.81 2.33
N ARG A 103 -26.51 22.59 2.51
CA ARG A 103 -25.58 22.49 3.63
C ARG A 103 -26.13 23.31 4.81
N ALA A 104 -27.38 23.06 5.20
CA ALA A 104 -27.85 23.50 6.51
C ALA A 104 -26.91 22.87 7.56
N PRO A 105 -26.47 23.61 8.59
CA PRO A 105 -25.85 22.99 9.74
C PRO A 105 -26.92 22.13 10.41
N THR A 106 -27.03 20.86 10.02
CA THR A 106 -27.82 19.89 10.76
C THR A 106 -27.22 19.84 12.14
N SER A 107 -27.99 20.32 13.10
CA SER A 107 -27.79 20.15 14.53
C SER A 107 -27.18 18.78 14.81
N SER A 108 -26.14 18.82 15.65
CA SER A 108 -25.47 17.65 16.22
C SER A 108 -26.49 16.59 16.65
N PRO A 109 -26.40 15.34 16.16
CA PRO A 109 -27.18 14.26 16.75
C PRO A 109 -26.59 13.92 18.11
N SER A 110 -27.40 13.97 19.15
CA SER A 110 -27.09 13.44 20.47
C SER A 110 -26.66 11.97 20.36
N PRO A 111 -25.65 11.53 21.14
CA PRO A 111 -25.16 10.15 21.04
C PRO A 111 -26.25 9.17 21.48
N PRO A 112 -26.42 8.02 20.80
CA PRO A 112 -27.26 6.94 21.32
C PRO A 112 -26.64 6.39 22.61
N SER A 113 -27.40 6.41 23.69
CA SER A 113 -27.08 5.69 24.92
C SER A 113 -27.06 4.19 24.64
N SER A 114 -25.99 3.53 25.09
CA SER A 114 -25.72 2.08 25.09
C SER A 114 -25.35 1.43 23.75
N VAL A 115 -24.08 1.01 23.64
CA VAL A 115 -23.57 0.05 22.66
C VAL A 115 -23.26 -1.25 23.41
N PRO A 116 -23.76 -2.42 22.98
CA PRO A 116 -23.39 -3.68 23.62
C PRO A 116 -21.92 -4.00 23.31
N THR A 117 -21.15 -4.28 24.36
CA THR A 117 -19.75 -4.71 24.26
C THR A 117 -19.75 -6.20 23.92
N GLY A 118 -19.35 -6.56 22.69
CA GLY A 118 -19.22 -7.95 22.26
C GLY A 118 -17.77 -8.31 21.99
N THR A 119 -17.23 -9.27 22.74
CA THR A 119 -15.93 -9.90 22.48
C THR A 119 -16.12 -11.21 21.71
N HIS A 120 -15.57 -11.29 20.50
CA HIS A 120 -15.19 -12.57 19.90
C HIS A 120 -13.78 -12.46 19.31
N GLY A 121 -12.87 -13.33 19.78
CA GLY A 121 -11.60 -13.58 19.12
C GLY A 121 -10.45 -12.57 19.31
N GLY A 122 -10.40 -11.80 20.40
CA GLY A 122 -9.20 -11.02 20.76
C GLY A 122 -8.97 -9.72 19.98
N TRP A 123 -9.99 -9.19 19.31
CA TRP A 123 -9.95 -7.89 18.61
C TRP A 123 -10.70 -6.82 19.40
N SER A 124 -10.13 -5.63 19.53
CA SER A 124 -10.85 -4.43 19.99
C SER A 124 -10.80 -3.37 18.90
N TRP A 125 -11.93 -2.72 18.62
CA TRP A 125 -11.99 -1.50 17.82
C TRP A 125 -12.47 -0.34 18.69
N SER A 126 -12.11 0.88 18.32
CA SER A 126 -12.76 2.10 18.79
C SER A 126 -12.89 3.05 17.60
N PRO A 127 -14.08 3.59 17.29
CA PRO A 127 -14.21 4.58 16.23
C PRO A 127 -13.79 5.94 16.79
N THR A 128 -12.68 6.51 16.33
CA THR A 128 -12.35 7.92 16.58
C THR A 128 -12.82 8.77 15.38
N PRO A 129 -13.54 9.89 15.55
CA PRO A 129 -14.36 10.44 14.47
C PRO A 129 -13.62 11.26 13.40
N THR A 130 -12.30 11.46 13.49
CA THR A 130 -11.64 12.57 12.76
C THR A 130 -10.49 12.19 11.82
N ARG A 131 -10.15 10.91 11.63
CA ARG A 131 -9.19 10.51 10.58
C ARG A 131 -9.57 9.17 9.96
N GLY A 132 -9.55 9.10 8.62
CA GLY A 132 -9.80 7.87 7.85
C GLY A 132 -8.88 6.70 8.23
N PRO A 133 -9.15 5.48 7.72
CA PRO A 133 -8.56 4.25 8.23
C PRO A 133 -7.04 4.28 8.04
N ARG A 134 -6.33 4.36 9.16
CA ARG A 134 -4.87 4.27 9.21
C ARG A 134 -4.50 2.80 9.34
N TRP A 135 -3.98 2.21 8.27
CA TRP A 135 -3.44 0.85 8.30
C TRP A 135 -2.09 0.88 9.04
N ALA A 136 -2.09 0.48 10.31
CA ALA A 136 -0.87 0.28 11.08
C ALA A 136 -0.71 -1.21 11.38
N CYS A 137 0.39 -1.81 10.92
CA CYS A 137 0.82 -3.13 11.34
C CYS A 137 1.35 -3.00 12.76
N ARG A 138 0.63 -3.50 13.77
CA ARG A 138 1.12 -3.53 15.15
C ARG A 138 1.93 -4.81 15.31
N SER A 139 3.23 -4.68 15.55
CA SER A 139 4.12 -5.78 15.95
C SER A 139 3.54 -6.45 17.19
N ALA A 140 3.49 -7.78 17.21
CA ALA A 140 3.04 -8.55 18.37
C ALA A 140 3.95 -8.28 19.59
N PRO A 141 3.43 -8.21 20.82
CA PRO A 141 4.26 -8.22 22.01
C PRO A 141 4.96 -9.58 22.17
N PRO A 142 6.18 -9.63 22.76
CA PRO A 142 6.87 -10.88 22.98
C PRO A 142 6.10 -11.78 23.95
N THR A 143 5.99 -13.07 23.60
CA THR A 143 5.42 -14.13 24.45
C THR A 143 6.28 -14.33 25.70
N PRO A 144 5.70 -14.43 26.90
CA PRO A 144 6.47 -14.80 28.09
C PRO A 144 6.90 -16.27 27.98
N SER A 145 8.21 -16.53 28.08
CA SER A 145 8.79 -17.86 28.19
C SER A 145 8.41 -18.48 29.54
N ARG A 146 7.56 -19.51 29.54
CA ARG A 146 7.44 -20.41 30.69
C ARG A 146 8.67 -21.31 30.75
N HIS A 147 9.68 -20.91 31.52
CA HIS A 147 10.68 -21.84 32.02
C HIS A 147 10.07 -22.69 33.13
N GLY A 148 10.13 -24.01 32.93
CA GLY A 148 9.66 -24.99 33.89
C GLY A 148 10.57 -25.05 35.10
N HIS A 149 9.99 -24.90 36.29
CA HIS A 149 10.56 -25.44 37.52
C HIS A 149 9.87 -26.78 37.80
N ARG A 150 10.59 -27.88 37.57
CA ARG A 150 10.38 -29.13 38.31
C ARG A 150 11.23 -29.04 39.56
N ALA A 151 10.59 -28.85 40.72
CA ALA A 151 11.20 -29.16 42.00
C ALA A 151 11.18 -30.68 42.21
N ARG A 152 12.22 -31.18 42.88
CA ARG A 152 12.35 -32.54 43.37
C ARG A 152 11.34 -32.84 44.48
#